data_AF-A0A7J0AET8-F1
#
_entry.id   AF-A0A7J0AET8-F1
#
_cell.length_a   1.000
_cell.length_b   1.000
_cell.length_c   1.000
_cell.angle_alpha   90.00
_cell.angle_beta   90.00
_cell.angle_gamma   90.00
#
_symmetry.space_group_name_H-M   'P 1'
#
loop_
_entity.id
_entity.type
_entity.pdbx_description
1 polymer ?
#
loop_
_entity_poly.entity_id
_entity_poly.type
_entity_poly.pdbx_seq_one_letter_code
_entity_poly.pdbx_strand_id
1 'polypeptide(L)'
;MTKSPSPKSSTQSLRPAKKLTPFHVRTKDLKKDTATLFIRIHTRKVDVLVSTMLQVEVADWQKATASPRAWLAHQKKNYQLHAKLTQIEGIVKAHLAKVNFDRETLDMDVRYISEPEKVDAERRAMEEAAEAERKAIAKREAAKEKARKKAEEKKRIEEEKNRLIWPFLVQFVDDIKSGARKIGSDDYAPGTCKAWKSFIGVYEGFDPLHKFGWADIDRAFVSRYINYLQKHGYMAKVYLTFEKGPG
;
A
#
# COMPACT_ATOMS: atom_id res chain seq x y z
N MET A 1 86.84 -2.51 -47.49
CA MET A 1 85.51 -3.15 -47.37
C MET A 1 84.58 -2.21 -46.62
N THR A 2 83.80 -1.42 -47.34
CA THR A 2 82.80 -0.48 -46.80
C THR A 2 81.42 -1.09 -47.02
N LYS A 3 80.68 -1.39 -45.93
CA LYS A 3 79.30 -1.89 -46.00
C LYS A 3 78.33 -0.72 -45.84
N SER A 4 77.56 -0.43 -46.90
CA SER A 4 76.38 0.43 -46.85
C SER A 4 75.26 -0.21 -46.03
N PRO A 5 74.50 0.54 -45.21
CA PRO A 5 73.27 0.04 -44.61
C PRO A 5 72.06 0.30 -45.53
N SER A 6 71.24 -0.74 -45.73
CA SER A 6 69.94 -0.67 -46.41
C SER A 6 68.92 0.18 -45.63
N PRO A 7 67.96 0.84 -46.32
CA PRO A 7 66.99 1.71 -45.66
C PRO A 7 65.89 0.89 -44.97
N LYS A 8 65.58 1.26 -43.72
CA LYS A 8 64.46 0.73 -42.94
C LYS A 8 63.14 1.17 -43.59
N SER A 9 62.30 0.21 -43.97
CA SER A 9 60.94 0.44 -44.42
C SER A 9 60.12 1.05 -43.28
N SER A 10 59.71 2.30 -43.43
CA SER A 10 58.77 2.97 -42.56
C SER A 10 57.39 2.34 -42.75
N THR A 11 56.98 1.47 -41.82
CA THR A 11 55.60 0.97 -41.75
C THR A 11 54.70 2.13 -41.33
N GLN A 12 54.16 2.85 -42.31
CA GLN A 12 53.10 3.83 -42.08
C GLN A 12 51.92 3.14 -41.38
N SER A 13 51.60 3.64 -40.19
CA SER A 13 50.38 3.31 -39.46
C SER A 13 49.15 3.61 -40.32
N LEU A 14 48.52 2.56 -40.83
CA LEU A 14 47.23 2.62 -41.53
C LEU A 14 46.16 3.05 -40.53
N ARG A 15 45.72 4.31 -40.63
CA ARG A 15 44.54 4.78 -39.90
C ARG A 15 43.33 3.94 -40.33
N PRO A 16 42.51 3.41 -39.41
CA PRO A 16 41.32 2.66 -39.79
C PRO A 16 40.35 3.55 -40.57
N ALA A 17 39.77 3.01 -41.64
CA ALA A 17 38.80 3.70 -42.47
C ALA A 17 37.64 4.24 -41.62
N LYS A 18 37.28 5.51 -41.84
CA LYS A 18 36.20 6.19 -41.11
C LYS A 18 34.87 5.50 -41.43
N LYS A 19 34.25 4.87 -40.43
CA LYS A 19 32.93 4.24 -40.59
C LYS A 19 31.88 5.29 -40.92
N LEU A 20 30.91 4.96 -41.78
CA LEU A 20 29.82 5.86 -42.19
C LEU A 20 28.82 6.15 -41.07
N THR A 21 28.77 5.29 -40.05
CA THR A 21 27.86 5.38 -38.92
C THR A 21 28.52 4.80 -37.66
N PRO A 22 28.27 5.37 -36.48
CA PRO A 22 28.73 4.78 -35.21
C PRO A 22 27.91 3.55 -34.79
N PHE A 23 26.74 3.33 -35.42
CA PHE A 23 25.83 2.25 -35.10
C PHE A 23 26.23 0.94 -35.79
N HIS A 24 26.13 -0.18 -35.06
CA HIS A 24 26.50 -1.49 -35.59
C HIS A 24 25.62 -2.62 -35.03
N VAL A 25 25.48 -3.68 -35.82
CA VAL A 25 24.99 -4.98 -35.36
C VAL A 25 26.13 -5.68 -34.62
N ARG A 26 25.83 -6.48 -33.58
CA ARG A 26 26.87 -7.26 -32.88
C ARG A 26 27.34 -8.42 -33.77
N THR A 27 28.61 -8.79 -33.65
CA THR A 27 29.22 -9.88 -34.44
C THR A 27 28.43 -11.19 -34.34
N LYS A 28 27.94 -11.52 -33.14
CA LYS A 28 27.13 -12.74 -32.90
C LYS A 28 25.78 -12.75 -33.61
N ASP A 29 25.28 -11.57 -34.00
CA ASP A 29 23.96 -11.37 -34.60
C ASP A 29 24.04 -11.14 -36.12
N LEU A 30 25.25 -11.17 -36.71
CA LEU A 30 25.45 -10.93 -38.15
C LEU A 30 24.85 -12.02 -39.07
N LYS A 31 24.54 -13.20 -38.52
CA LYS A 31 23.92 -14.30 -39.26
C LYS A 31 22.40 -14.34 -39.13
N LYS A 32 21.80 -13.39 -38.42
CA LYS A 32 20.35 -13.30 -38.23
C LYS A 32 19.74 -12.47 -39.35
N ASP A 33 18.46 -12.69 -39.63
CA ASP A 33 17.72 -11.88 -40.60
C ASP A 33 17.55 -10.45 -40.08
N THR A 34 17.19 -10.31 -38.80
CA THR A 34 17.06 -9.02 -38.12
C THR A 34 17.92 -8.96 -36.86
N ALA A 35 18.41 -7.76 -36.54
CA ALA A 35 19.18 -7.52 -35.32
C ALA A 35 19.01 -6.09 -34.80
N THR A 36 19.22 -5.93 -33.50
CA THR A 36 19.24 -4.62 -32.84
C THR A 36 20.54 -3.89 -33.14
N LEU A 37 20.44 -2.59 -33.40
CA LEU A 37 21.60 -1.70 -33.52
C LEU A 37 22.14 -1.30 -32.14
N PHE A 38 23.45 -1.21 -32.04
CA PHE A 38 24.17 -0.76 -30.85
C PHE A 38 25.12 0.38 -31.19
N ILE A 39 25.41 1.21 -30.19
CA ILE A 39 26.48 2.21 -30.25
C ILE A 39 27.49 1.91 -29.15
N ARG A 40 28.76 1.76 -29.53
CA ARG A 40 29.88 1.66 -28.58
C ARG A 40 30.39 3.06 -28.27
N ILE A 41 30.26 3.46 -27.01
CA ILE A 41 30.82 4.69 -26.49
C ILE A 41 32.15 4.32 -25.84
N HIS A 42 33.24 4.78 -26.45
CA HIS A 42 34.59 4.53 -25.94
C HIS A 42 35.36 5.84 -25.86
N THR A 43 35.58 6.30 -24.63
CA THR A 43 36.35 7.50 -24.28
C THR A 43 37.38 7.14 -23.20
N ARG A 44 38.23 8.09 -22.80
CA ARG A 44 39.20 7.86 -21.71
C ARG A 44 38.55 7.47 -20.37
N LYS A 45 37.30 7.90 -20.12
CA LYS A 45 36.61 7.71 -18.83
C LYS A 45 35.37 6.81 -18.91
N VAL A 46 34.85 6.55 -20.11
CA VAL A 46 33.59 5.85 -20.32
C VAL A 46 33.80 4.78 -21.39
N ASP A 47 33.48 3.54 -21.07
CA ASP A 47 33.50 2.43 -22.00
C ASP A 47 32.23 1.59 -21.86
N VAL A 48 31.20 1.90 -22.65
CA VAL A 48 29.87 1.27 -22.56
C VAL A 48 29.30 0.95 -23.93
N LEU A 49 28.55 -0.14 -24.01
CA LEU A 49 27.77 -0.53 -25.18
C LEU A 49 26.29 -0.26 -24.90
N VAL A 50 25.69 0.64 -25.67
CA VAL A 50 24.28 1.03 -25.52
C VAL A 50 23.45 0.36 -26.61
N SER A 51 22.35 -0.28 -26.20
CA SER A 51 21.35 -0.83 -27.12
C SER A 51 20.46 0.30 -27.60
N THR A 52 20.25 0.41 -28.92
CA THR A 52 19.26 1.35 -29.45
C THR A 52 17.85 0.79 -29.40
N MET A 53 17.64 -0.51 -29.16
CA MET A 53 16.35 -1.19 -29.31
C MET A 53 15.75 -1.16 -30.73
N LEU A 54 16.35 -0.43 -31.68
CA LEU A 54 15.94 -0.36 -33.08
C LEU A 54 16.43 -1.62 -33.82
N GLN A 55 15.48 -2.36 -34.40
CA GLN A 55 15.77 -3.53 -35.22
C GLN A 55 15.93 -3.14 -36.69
N VAL A 56 16.89 -3.77 -37.36
CA VAL A 56 17.13 -3.64 -38.80
C VAL A 56 17.33 -5.02 -39.43
N GLU A 57 17.03 -5.13 -40.72
CA GLU A 57 17.46 -6.27 -41.52
C GLU A 57 18.99 -6.23 -41.68
N VAL A 58 19.67 -7.32 -41.31
CA VAL A 58 21.14 -7.33 -41.21
C VAL A 58 21.78 -7.18 -42.60
N ALA A 59 21.26 -7.86 -43.61
CA ALA A 59 21.77 -7.79 -44.97
C ALA A 59 21.61 -6.38 -45.58
N ASP A 60 20.43 -5.77 -45.42
CA ASP A 60 20.18 -4.40 -45.90
C ASP A 60 21.07 -3.38 -45.18
N TRP A 61 21.25 -3.52 -43.85
CA TRP A 61 22.13 -2.63 -43.07
C TRP A 61 23.61 -2.76 -43.48
N GLN A 62 24.11 -3.98 -43.69
CA GLN A 62 25.47 -4.21 -44.18
C GLN A 62 25.68 -3.60 -45.56
N LYS A 63 24.71 -3.78 -46.47
CA LYS A 63 24.74 -3.18 -47.82
C LYS A 63 24.71 -1.66 -47.76
N ALA A 64 23.88 -1.08 -46.90
CA ALA A 64 23.76 0.36 -46.71
C ALA A 64 25.07 0.98 -46.19
N THR A 65 25.75 0.32 -45.25
CA THR A 65 26.98 0.83 -44.62
C THR A 65 28.26 0.56 -45.43
N ALA A 66 28.17 -0.17 -46.56
CA ALA A 66 29.30 -0.49 -47.42
C ALA A 66 29.80 0.70 -48.26
N SER A 67 28.94 1.68 -48.58
CA SER A 67 29.36 2.85 -49.38
C SER A 67 28.51 4.09 -49.10
N PRO A 68 29.05 5.32 -49.28
CA PRO A 68 28.29 6.56 -49.09
C PRO A 68 27.02 6.63 -49.95
N ARG A 69 27.07 6.12 -51.19
CA ARG A 69 25.91 6.11 -52.10
C ARG A 69 24.80 5.19 -51.59
N ALA A 70 25.16 3.98 -51.13
CA ALA A 70 24.20 3.04 -50.55
C ALA A 70 23.60 3.59 -49.25
N TRP A 71 24.41 4.25 -48.43
CA TRP A 71 23.96 4.90 -47.20
C TRP A 71 22.90 5.98 -47.46
N LEU A 72 23.13 6.87 -48.42
CA LEU A 72 22.18 7.92 -48.80
C LEU A 72 20.87 7.33 -49.37
N ALA A 73 20.95 6.28 -50.18
CA ALA A 73 19.77 5.59 -50.69
C ALA A 73 18.95 4.95 -49.55
N HIS A 74 19.63 4.27 -48.62
CA HIS A 74 19.01 3.67 -47.45
C HIS A 74 18.38 4.73 -46.52
N GLN A 75 19.02 5.88 -46.35
CA GLN A 75 18.48 7.00 -45.57
C GLN A 75 17.20 7.58 -46.17
N LYS A 76 17.14 7.72 -47.51
CA LYS A 76 15.93 8.16 -48.20
C LYS A 76 14.78 7.16 -48.05
N LYS A 77 15.08 5.86 -48.13
CA LYS A 77 14.07 4.78 -47.98
C LYS A 77 13.57 4.64 -46.54
N ASN A 78 14.46 4.76 -45.56
CA ASN A 78 14.19 4.47 -44.15
C ASN A 78 14.27 5.73 -43.28
N TYR A 79 13.63 6.83 -43.70
CA TYR A 79 13.73 8.14 -43.05
C TYR A 79 13.51 8.12 -41.54
N GLN A 80 12.45 7.44 -41.08
CA GLN A 80 12.10 7.36 -39.65
C GLN A 80 13.19 6.69 -38.80
N LEU A 81 13.80 5.60 -39.31
CA LEU A 81 14.92 4.94 -38.65
C LEU A 81 16.10 5.91 -38.49
N HIS A 82 16.48 6.61 -39.57
CA HIS A 82 17.63 7.52 -39.53
C HIS A 82 17.38 8.78 -38.69
N ALA A 83 16.14 9.26 -38.63
CA ALA A 83 15.74 10.33 -37.72
C ALA A 83 15.99 9.91 -36.27
N LYS A 84 15.55 8.70 -35.88
CA LYS A 84 15.80 8.15 -34.53
C LYS A 84 17.30 7.95 -34.26
N LEU A 85 18.06 7.41 -35.21
CA LEU A 85 19.51 7.23 -35.06
C LEU A 85 20.23 8.57 -34.85
N THR A 86 19.83 9.62 -35.57
CA THR A 86 20.39 10.96 -35.42
C THR A 86 20.05 11.55 -34.04
N GLN A 87 18.82 11.37 -33.57
CA GLN A 87 18.44 11.78 -32.21
C GLN A 87 19.24 11.04 -31.14
N ILE A 88 19.40 9.71 -31.27
CA ILE A 88 20.20 8.90 -30.34
C ILE A 88 21.66 9.37 -30.32
N GLU A 89 22.26 9.63 -31.49
CA GLU A 89 23.62 10.16 -31.56
C GLU A 89 23.73 11.53 -30.86
N GLY A 90 22.73 12.39 -31.04
CA GLY A 90 22.63 13.69 -30.35
C GLY A 90 22.57 13.54 -28.83
N ILE A 91 21.69 12.67 -28.33
CA ILE A 91 21.54 12.40 -26.88
C ILE A 91 22.83 11.81 -26.31
N VAL A 92 23.46 10.85 -26.99
CA VAL A 92 24.74 10.28 -26.56
C VAL A 92 25.81 11.37 -26.43
N LYS A 93 25.92 12.29 -27.40
CA LYS A 93 26.84 13.43 -27.33
C LYS A 93 26.51 14.35 -26.15
N ALA A 94 25.23 14.64 -25.92
CA ALA A 94 24.79 15.49 -24.81
C ALA A 94 25.14 14.87 -23.44
N HIS A 95 24.93 13.56 -23.27
CA HIS A 95 25.32 12.84 -22.06
C HIS A 95 26.83 12.79 -21.85
N LEU A 96 27.62 12.64 -22.92
CA LEU A 96 29.09 12.66 -22.83
C LEU A 96 29.66 14.05 -22.54
N ALA A 97 28.90 15.11 -22.81
CA ALA A 97 29.28 16.48 -22.45
C ALA A 97 29.01 16.79 -20.96
N LYS A 98 28.19 15.99 -20.26
CA LYS A 98 27.95 16.14 -18.83
C LYS A 98 29.22 15.80 -18.05
N VAL A 99 29.42 16.48 -16.91
CA VAL A 99 30.56 16.23 -16.00
C VAL A 99 30.55 14.79 -15.49
N ASN A 100 29.35 14.30 -15.16
CA ASN A 100 29.13 12.93 -14.71
C ASN A 100 28.31 12.19 -15.77
N PHE A 101 28.89 11.12 -16.33
CA PHE A 101 28.20 10.24 -17.24
C PHE A 101 27.26 9.33 -16.45
N ASP A 102 25.96 9.46 -16.70
CA ASP A 102 24.93 8.60 -16.12
C ASP A 102 24.40 7.65 -17.19
N ARG A 103 24.74 6.38 -17.05
CA ARG A 103 24.33 5.33 -17.97
C ARG A 103 22.83 5.07 -17.93
N GLU A 104 22.23 5.07 -16.75
CA GLU A 104 20.82 4.68 -16.59
C GLU A 104 19.93 5.73 -17.24
N THR A 105 20.24 7.01 -17.01
CA THR A 105 19.53 8.10 -17.68
C THR A 105 19.73 8.06 -19.20
N LEU A 106 20.94 7.73 -19.70
CA LEU A 106 21.15 7.55 -21.13
C LEU A 106 20.32 6.39 -21.71
N ASP A 107 20.31 5.23 -21.05
CA ASP A 107 19.56 4.06 -21.50
C ASP A 107 18.04 4.37 -21.52
N MET A 108 17.53 5.14 -20.56
CA MET A 108 16.14 5.63 -20.54
C MET A 108 15.83 6.58 -21.70
N ASP A 109 16.69 7.58 -21.95
CA ASP A 109 16.48 8.54 -23.04
C ASP A 109 16.52 7.86 -24.41
N VAL A 110 17.43 6.89 -24.60
CA VAL A 110 17.51 6.07 -25.83
C VAL A 110 16.26 5.20 -25.97
N ARG A 111 15.77 4.60 -24.88
CA ARG A 111 14.52 3.85 -24.88
C ARG A 111 13.34 4.73 -25.28
N TYR A 112 13.26 5.96 -24.77
CA TYR A 112 12.19 6.90 -25.10
C TYR A 112 12.18 7.30 -26.58
N ILE A 113 13.35 7.53 -27.22
CA ILE A 113 13.40 7.76 -28.67
C ILE A 113 12.88 6.55 -29.46
N SER A 114 13.22 5.36 -28.97
CA SER A 114 13.01 4.12 -29.70
C SER A 114 11.56 3.65 -29.62
N GLU A 115 10.99 3.70 -28.41
CA GLU A 115 9.68 3.19 -28.05
C GLU A 115 8.89 4.16 -27.15
N PRO A 116 8.63 5.41 -27.60
CA PRO A 116 8.02 6.45 -26.75
C PRO A 116 6.65 6.04 -26.22
N GLU A 117 5.82 5.44 -27.08
CA GLU A 117 4.47 4.99 -26.71
C GLU A 117 4.48 3.90 -25.63
N LYS A 118 5.47 3.00 -25.66
CA LYS A 118 5.60 1.95 -24.63
C LYS A 118 6.03 2.55 -23.30
N VAL A 119 6.99 3.48 -23.31
CA VAL A 119 7.44 4.17 -22.09
C VAL A 119 6.28 4.98 -21.47
N ASP A 120 5.53 5.70 -22.30
CA ASP A 120 4.38 6.49 -21.83
C ASP A 120 3.22 5.59 -21.34
N ALA A 121 3.02 4.41 -21.93
CA ALA A 121 2.04 3.44 -21.46
C ALA A 121 2.46 2.83 -20.10
N GLU A 122 3.73 2.46 -19.93
CA GLU A 122 4.26 1.95 -18.66
C GLU A 122 4.13 2.98 -17.53
N ARG A 123 4.45 4.25 -17.79
CA ARG A 123 4.29 5.34 -16.82
C ARG A 123 2.82 5.51 -16.40
N ARG A 124 1.90 5.56 -17.37
CA ARG A 124 0.46 5.67 -17.08
C ARG A 124 -0.04 4.48 -16.26
N ALA A 125 0.34 3.26 -16.62
CA ALA A 125 -0.03 2.07 -15.86
C ALA A 125 0.49 2.10 -14.42
N MET A 126 1.71 2.59 -14.21
CA MET A 126 2.29 2.75 -12.87
C MET A 126 1.56 3.81 -12.05
N GLU A 127 1.21 4.95 -12.65
CA GLU A 127 0.45 6.02 -12.01
C GLU A 127 -0.96 5.56 -11.62
N GLU A 128 -1.67 4.89 -12.52
CA GLU A 128 -3.00 4.32 -12.26
C GLU A 128 -2.97 3.26 -11.16
N ALA A 129 -1.95 2.39 -11.14
CA ALA A 129 -1.77 1.40 -10.07
C ALA A 129 -1.51 2.07 -8.72
N ALA A 130 -0.66 3.10 -8.69
CA ALA A 130 -0.38 3.86 -7.47
C ALA A 130 -1.62 4.62 -6.96
N GLU A 131 -2.43 5.18 -7.84
CA GLU A 131 -3.69 5.83 -7.46
C GLU A 131 -4.71 4.81 -6.92
N ALA A 132 -4.84 3.65 -7.58
CA ALA A 132 -5.71 2.57 -7.13
C ALA A 132 -5.31 2.06 -5.74
N GLU A 133 -4.01 1.91 -5.48
CA GLU A 133 -3.49 1.52 -4.17
C GLU A 133 -3.82 2.58 -3.10
N ARG A 134 -3.56 3.87 -3.36
CA ARG A 134 -3.91 4.96 -2.45
C ARG A 134 -5.40 4.97 -2.11
N LYS A 135 -6.25 4.79 -3.11
CA LYS A 135 -7.71 4.71 -2.94
C LYS A 135 -8.13 3.49 -2.11
N ALA A 136 -7.49 2.34 -2.33
CA ALA A 136 -7.74 1.13 -1.55
C ALA A 136 -7.34 1.29 -0.08
N ILE A 137 -6.18 1.90 0.19
CA ILE A 137 -5.72 2.22 1.54
C ILE A 137 -6.71 3.17 2.23
N ALA A 138 -7.08 4.29 1.59
CA ALA A 138 -8.02 5.25 2.14
C ALA A 138 -9.39 4.61 2.45
N LYS A 139 -9.90 3.73 1.56
CA LYS A 139 -11.16 3.00 1.80
C LYS A 139 -11.05 2.05 2.98
N ARG A 140 -9.92 1.35 3.14
CA ARG A 140 -9.66 0.42 4.25
C ARG A 140 -9.58 1.16 5.58
N GLU A 141 -8.89 2.30 5.62
CA GLU A 141 -8.78 3.14 6.81
C GLU A 141 -10.13 3.74 7.20
N ALA A 142 -10.88 4.28 6.25
CA ALA A 142 -12.23 4.78 6.51
C ALA A 142 -13.18 3.69 7.03
N ALA A 143 -13.08 2.47 6.50
CA ALA A 143 -13.86 1.33 7.00
C ALA A 143 -13.45 0.93 8.43
N LYS A 144 -12.14 0.89 8.72
CA LYS A 144 -11.61 0.59 10.05
C LYS A 144 -12.05 1.64 11.07
N GLU A 145 -11.99 2.92 10.72
CA GLU A 145 -12.43 4.02 11.59
C GLU A 145 -13.93 3.96 11.86
N LYS A 146 -14.74 3.72 10.83
CA LYS A 146 -16.19 3.54 10.98
C LYS A 146 -16.52 2.34 11.87
N ALA A 147 -15.78 1.25 11.75
CA ALA A 147 -15.95 0.07 12.60
C ALA A 147 -15.56 0.36 14.05
N ARG A 148 -14.44 1.08 14.28
CA ARG A 148 -14.02 1.52 15.62
C ARG A 148 -15.08 2.39 16.29
N LYS A 149 -15.54 3.44 15.61
CA LYS A 149 -16.59 4.33 16.14
C LYS A 149 -17.88 3.57 16.49
N LYS A 150 -18.29 2.62 15.64
CA LYS A 150 -19.45 1.76 15.93
C LYS A 150 -19.23 0.87 17.15
N ALA A 151 -18.03 0.30 17.31
CA ALA A 151 -17.70 -0.54 18.45
C ALA A 151 -17.64 0.27 19.75
N GLU A 152 -17.02 1.45 19.73
CA GLU A 152 -16.97 2.37 20.87
C GLU A 152 -18.37 2.87 21.26
N GLU A 153 -19.20 3.24 20.28
CA GLU A 153 -20.59 3.63 20.53
C GLU A 153 -21.39 2.48 21.15
N LYS A 154 -21.26 1.26 20.61
CA LYS A 154 -21.92 0.08 21.16
C LYS A 154 -21.48 -0.17 22.60
N LYS A 155 -20.17 -0.08 22.88
CA LYS A 155 -19.62 -0.23 24.22
C LYS A 155 -20.17 0.84 25.17
N ARG A 156 -20.24 2.10 24.75
CA ARG A 156 -20.80 3.19 25.55
C ARG A 156 -22.27 2.96 25.88
N ILE A 157 -23.08 2.52 24.90
CA ILE A 157 -24.49 2.19 25.12
C ILE A 157 -24.63 1.02 26.10
N GLU A 158 -23.80 -0.01 25.98
CA GLU A 158 -23.83 -1.18 26.86
C GLU A 158 -23.37 -0.85 28.28
N GLU A 159 -22.31 -0.06 28.43
CA GLU A 159 -21.86 0.47 29.72
C GLU A 159 -22.93 1.34 30.39
N GLU A 160 -23.59 2.24 29.64
CA GLU A 160 -24.66 3.09 30.19
C GLU A 160 -25.90 2.27 30.59
N LYS A 161 -26.27 1.25 29.79
CA LYS A 161 -27.34 0.30 30.18
C LYS A 161 -26.99 -0.45 31.47
N ASN A 162 -25.73 -0.85 31.63
CA ASN A 162 -25.27 -1.57 32.82
C ASN A 162 -25.01 -0.65 34.02
N ARG A 163 -24.91 0.67 33.82
CA ARG A 163 -24.68 1.65 34.89
C ARG A 163 -25.89 1.81 35.80
N LEU A 164 -27.09 1.80 35.22
CA LEU A 164 -28.34 1.97 35.96
C LEU A 164 -28.84 0.64 36.52
N ILE A 165 -29.43 0.68 37.72
CA ILE A 165 -29.93 -0.52 38.39
C ILE A 165 -31.14 -1.09 37.64
N TRP A 166 -32.06 -0.23 37.19
CA TRP A 166 -33.30 -0.65 36.55
C TRP A 166 -33.11 -1.44 35.24
N PRO A 167 -32.38 -0.95 34.21
CA PRO A 167 -32.19 -1.70 32.97
C PRO A 167 -31.49 -3.04 33.19
N PHE A 168 -30.56 -3.11 34.16
CA PHE A 168 -29.96 -4.38 34.58
C PHE A 168 -30.99 -5.35 35.15
N LEU A 169 -31.85 -4.90 36.08
CA LEU A 169 -32.85 -5.77 36.70
C LEU A 169 -33.83 -6.35 35.67
N VAL A 170 -34.29 -5.53 34.72
CA VAL A 170 -35.17 -5.97 33.63
C VAL A 170 -34.47 -7.02 32.76
N GLN A 171 -33.26 -6.73 32.29
CA GLN A 171 -32.48 -7.68 31.47
C GLN A 171 -32.18 -8.97 32.23
N PHE A 172 -31.84 -8.88 33.51
CA PHE A 172 -31.55 -10.05 34.34
C PHE A 172 -32.76 -10.98 34.44
N VAL A 173 -33.97 -10.44 34.61
CA VAL A 173 -35.20 -11.25 34.64
C VAL A 173 -35.51 -11.91 33.30
N ASP A 174 -35.29 -11.20 32.19
CA ASP A 174 -35.47 -11.76 30.85
C ASP A 174 -34.43 -12.86 30.57
N ASP A 175 -33.18 -12.68 31.01
CA ASP A 175 -32.11 -13.67 30.84
C ASP A 175 -32.40 -14.97 31.60
N ILE A 176 -32.83 -14.88 32.87
CA ILE A 176 -33.14 -16.09 33.67
C ILE A 176 -34.41 -16.78 33.19
N LYS A 177 -35.37 -16.03 32.64
CA LYS A 177 -36.61 -16.58 32.10
C LYS A 177 -36.41 -17.28 30.76
N SER A 178 -35.49 -16.78 29.94
CA SER A 178 -35.15 -17.35 28.63
C SER A 178 -34.13 -18.48 28.71
N GLY A 179 -33.50 -18.71 29.88
CA GLY A 179 -32.40 -19.66 30.05
C GLY A 179 -31.05 -19.15 29.51
N ALA A 180 -30.99 -17.89 29.05
CA ALA A 180 -29.75 -17.24 28.62
C ALA A 180 -28.79 -17.03 29.81
N ARG A 181 -29.33 -16.89 31.03
CA ARG A 181 -28.57 -16.88 32.27
C ARG A 181 -28.95 -18.08 33.13
N LYS A 182 -27.93 -18.81 33.55
CA LYS A 182 -28.04 -20.05 34.34
C LYS A 182 -27.52 -19.88 35.75
N ILE A 183 -27.99 -20.71 36.66
CA ILE A 183 -27.44 -20.88 38.00
C ILE A 183 -26.57 -22.14 38.00
N GLY A 184 -25.26 -21.96 37.83
CA GLY A 184 -24.38 -23.10 37.52
C GLY A 184 -24.67 -23.65 36.12
N SER A 185 -25.01 -24.94 36.03
CA SER A 185 -25.38 -25.61 34.77
C SER A 185 -26.89 -25.60 34.49
N ASP A 186 -27.69 -25.26 35.50
CA ASP A 186 -29.15 -25.40 35.47
C ASP A 186 -29.85 -24.06 35.19
N ASP A 187 -31.07 -24.16 34.65
CA ASP A 187 -31.95 -23.02 34.49
C ASP A 187 -32.54 -22.59 35.84
N TYR A 188 -32.93 -21.32 35.94
CA TYR A 188 -33.59 -20.82 37.13
C TYR A 188 -34.97 -21.48 37.31
N ALA A 189 -35.25 -21.95 38.53
CA ALA A 189 -36.56 -22.51 38.84
C ALA A 189 -37.67 -21.47 38.58
N PRO A 190 -38.87 -21.89 38.11
CA PRO A 190 -39.97 -20.97 37.81
C PRO A 190 -40.37 -20.06 38.99
N GLY A 191 -40.29 -20.58 40.21
CA GLY A 191 -40.52 -19.80 41.43
C GLY A 191 -39.51 -18.66 41.63
N THR A 192 -38.25 -18.88 41.27
CA THR A 192 -37.19 -17.88 41.32
C THR A 192 -37.41 -16.78 40.29
N CYS A 193 -37.77 -17.14 39.05
CA CYS A 193 -38.13 -16.16 38.01
C CYS A 193 -39.32 -15.29 38.44
N LYS A 194 -40.32 -15.89 39.08
CA LYS A 194 -41.48 -15.17 39.64
C LYS A 194 -41.09 -14.22 40.77
N ALA A 195 -40.20 -14.64 41.68
CA ALA A 195 -39.72 -13.82 42.78
C ALA A 195 -38.93 -12.60 42.28
N TRP A 196 -38.02 -12.77 41.31
CA TRP A 196 -37.30 -11.66 40.71
C TRP A 196 -38.21 -10.67 39.97
N LYS A 197 -39.23 -11.16 39.26
CA LYS A 197 -40.24 -10.27 38.63
C LYS A 197 -41.00 -9.46 39.68
N SER A 198 -41.31 -10.05 40.83
CA SER A 198 -41.93 -9.32 41.95
C SER A 198 -40.98 -8.26 42.53
N PHE A 199 -39.69 -8.56 42.65
CA PHE A 199 -38.68 -7.61 43.11
C PHE A 199 -38.55 -6.39 42.20
N ILE A 200 -38.61 -6.59 40.87
CA ILE A 200 -38.65 -5.47 39.90
C ILE A 200 -39.79 -4.52 40.23
N GLY A 201 -41.01 -5.01 40.43
CA GLY A 201 -42.16 -4.15 40.75
C GLY A 201 -42.00 -3.38 42.06
N VAL A 202 -41.35 -3.98 43.06
CA VAL A 202 -41.02 -3.28 44.32
C VAL A 202 -39.98 -2.19 44.10
N TYR A 203 -38.96 -2.46 43.28
CA TYR A 203 -37.93 -1.48 42.94
C TYR A 203 -38.49 -0.33 42.07
N GLU A 204 -39.39 -0.62 41.13
CA GLU A 204 -40.11 0.39 40.33
C GLU A 204 -40.86 1.39 41.20
N GLY A 205 -41.52 0.89 42.26
CA GLY A 205 -42.21 1.75 43.22
C GLY A 205 -41.26 2.61 44.07
N PHE A 206 -40.00 2.19 44.25
CA PHE A 206 -38.98 2.93 44.98
C PHE A 206 -38.26 3.97 44.12
N ASP A 207 -37.96 3.63 42.86
CA ASP A 207 -37.30 4.50 41.87
C ASP A 207 -38.10 4.55 40.57
N PRO A 208 -39.29 5.20 40.55
CA PRO A 208 -40.19 5.20 39.39
C PRO A 208 -39.64 5.95 38.17
N LEU A 209 -38.56 6.72 38.34
CA LEU A 209 -37.89 7.44 37.26
C LEU A 209 -36.61 6.72 36.79
N HIS A 210 -36.26 5.58 37.39
CA HIS A 210 -35.12 4.74 37.01
C HIS A 210 -33.80 5.51 36.95
N LYS A 211 -33.56 6.38 37.93
CA LYS A 211 -32.41 7.31 37.93
C LYS A 211 -31.20 6.77 38.69
N PHE A 212 -31.40 5.81 39.60
CA PHE A 212 -30.30 5.30 40.41
C PHE A 212 -29.46 4.27 39.66
N GLY A 213 -28.15 4.45 39.73
CA GLY A 213 -27.15 3.48 39.29
C GLY A 213 -26.41 2.81 40.44
N TRP A 214 -25.55 1.86 40.10
CA TRP A 214 -24.77 1.11 41.08
C TRP A 214 -23.87 2.00 41.94
N ALA A 215 -23.40 3.12 41.40
CA ALA A 215 -22.59 4.10 42.11
C ALA A 215 -23.37 4.87 43.18
N ASP A 216 -24.70 4.92 43.10
CA ASP A 216 -25.57 5.57 44.08
C ASP A 216 -25.86 4.66 45.29
N ILE A 217 -25.41 3.40 45.27
CA ILE A 217 -25.59 2.47 46.39
C ILE A 217 -24.58 2.81 47.48
N ASP A 218 -25.02 3.66 48.39
CA ASP A 218 -24.33 3.99 49.63
C ASP A 218 -25.20 3.68 50.87
N ARG A 219 -24.69 4.00 52.06
CA ARG A 219 -25.42 3.76 53.32
C ARG A 219 -26.76 4.51 53.36
N ALA A 220 -26.84 5.70 52.76
CA ALA A 220 -28.04 6.51 52.75
C ALA A 220 -29.09 5.95 51.79
N PHE A 221 -28.68 5.49 50.60
CA PHE A 221 -29.51 4.75 49.65
C PHE A 221 -30.10 3.50 50.28
N VAL A 222 -29.27 2.65 50.89
CA VAL A 222 -29.73 1.41 51.55
C VAL A 222 -30.72 1.72 52.66
N SER A 223 -30.45 2.75 53.46
CA SER A 223 -31.38 3.19 54.52
C SER A 223 -32.72 3.67 53.95
N ARG A 224 -32.71 4.45 52.87
CA ARG A 224 -33.94 4.88 52.15
C ARG A 224 -34.72 3.70 51.61
N TYR A 225 -34.04 2.73 51.01
CA TYR A 225 -34.68 1.55 50.46
C TYR A 225 -35.31 0.66 51.54
N ILE A 226 -34.60 0.39 52.65
CA ILE A 226 -35.14 -0.36 53.79
C ILE A 226 -36.37 0.35 54.38
N ASN A 227 -36.30 1.67 54.56
CA ASN A 227 -37.44 2.45 55.05
C ASN A 227 -38.65 2.35 54.11
N TYR A 228 -38.43 2.39 52.79
CA TYR A 228 -39.48 2.16 51.79
C TYR A 228 -40.11 0.77 51.94
N LEU A 229 -39.29 -0.28 52.04
CA LEU A 229 -39.76 -1.65 52.22
C LEU A 229 -40.60 -1.81 53.50
N GLN A 230 -40.15 -1.26 54.62
CA GLN A 230 -40.88 -1.30 55.89
C GLN A 230 -42.21 -0.55 55.81
N LYS A 231 -42.22 0.65 55.20
CA LYS A 231 -43.43 1.49 55.06
C LYS A 231 -44.51 0.80 54.24
N HIS A 232 -44.12 0.05 53.22
CA HIS A 232 -45.05 -0.66 52.33
C HIS A 232 -45.31 -2.11 52.72
N GLY A 233 -44.88 -2.54 53.92
CA GLY A 233 -45.19 -3.86 54.45
C GLY A 233 -44.40 -5.00 53.81
N TYR A 234 -43.35 -4.70 53.05
CA TYR A 234 -42.47 -5.70 52.43
C TYR A 234 -41.42 -6.26 53.41
N MET A 235 -41.25 -5.63 54.58
CA MET A 235 -40.40 -6.14 55.67
C MET A 235 -41.10 -6.01 57.03
N ALA A 236 -40.86 -6.97 57.92
CA ALA A 236 -41.22 -6.84 59.32
C ALA A 236 -40.48 -5.65 59.96
N LYS A 237 -41.12 -4.95 60.92
CA LYS A 237 -40.48 -3.85 61.66
C LYS A 237 -39.27 -4.39 62.42
N VAL A 238 -38.07 -4.09 61.93
CA VAL A 238 -36.83 -4.36 62.67
C VAL A 238 -36.64 -3.21 63.64
N TYR A 239 -36.94 -3.43 64.92
CA TYR A 239 -36.47 -2.56 65.98
C TYR A 239 -34.96 -2.77 66.11
N LEU A 240 -34.15 -1.79 65.70
CA LEU A 240 -32.73 -1.77 66.05
C LEU A 240 -32.63 -1.48 67.56
N THR A 241 -32.68 -2.53 68.38
CA THR A 241 -32.20 -2.45 69.77
C THR A 241 -30.68 -2.27 69.71
N PHE A 242 -30.23 -1.02 69.86
CA PHE A 242 -28.88 -0.76 70.32
C PHE A 242 -28.81 -1.17 71.79
N GLU A 243 -28.28 -2.36 72.06
CA GLU A 243 -27.81 -2.68 73.41
C GLU A 243 -26.68 -1.71 73.78
N LYS A 244 -26.98 -0.79 74.70
CA LYS A 244 -25.93 -0.18 75.53
C LYS A 244 -25.30 -1.31 76.33
N GLY A 245 -24.03 -1.61 76.06
CA GLY A 245 -23.24 -2.45 76.95
C GLY A 245 -23.16 -1.83 78.37
N PRO A 246 -23.09 -2.66 79.42
CA PRO A 246 -23.00 -2.16 80.79
C PRO A 246 -21.64 -1.50 81.04
N GLY A 247 -21.64 -0.51 81.94
CA GLY A 247 -20.52 0.39 82.20
C GLY A 247 -19.42 -0.15 83.09
#